data_AF-A1CMP3-F1
#
_entry.id   AF-A1CMP3-F1
#
_cell.length_a   1.000
_cell.length_b   1.000
_cell.length_c   1.000
_cell.angle_alpha   90.00
_cell.angle_beta   90.00
_cell.angle_gamma   90.00
#
_symmetry.space_group_name_H-M   'P 1'
#
loop_
_entity.id
_entity.type
_entity.pdbx_description
1 polymer ?
#
loop_
_entity_poly.entity_id
_entity_poly.type
_entity_poly.pdbx_seq_one_letter_code
_entity_poly.pdbx_strand_id
1 'polypeptide(L)'
;MTSILLDCLKLNFVIGKHGRETKQMFKTTKTKQVREWIDHISKLDYARAVSLLKKENAFLAGQEILKKYHDTAIWSIITKGAELLDSTTLPTARGPLDEFSMAEKVATRKFMEEVGYGTSPQNQRLWCNLWKNLFQMRKAGVHRILFYRTKEFDEYCKGYPRPSEISLLDMVLSWENTYGPQIELLEHRAAQWSQGDFTGQVYLEDPNVTQRLEVQHMLWNNAANDWLSSDEESAARLAGLNRDIPSQLWSPFDINTISENSANKSSFISLVPADDKRLMVCPIIPVRKGDFLGVFAGTIRFSDSFDLVHGIRGPAEKLWLDYSKVTGPLNQMRALQSGSDANVQLQWELINEEDETQSRLSWRVSVRALRVIVPFQEIVREQ
;
A
#
# COMPACT_ATOMS: atom_id res chain seq x y z
N MET A 1 -0.29 3.01 -11.49
CA MET A 1 -0.99 2.42 -10.32
C MET A 1 -0.03 1.97 -9.22
N THR A 2 1.04 1.24 -9.51
CA THR A 2 2.00 0.76 -8.49
C THR A 2 2.50 1.86 -7.54
N SER A 3 2.92 3.01 -8.08
CA SER A 3 3.41 4.13 -7.24
C SER A 3 2.34 4.73 -6.33
N ILE A 4 1.08 4.78 -6.78
CA ILE A 4 -0.07 5.24 -5.98
C ILE A 4 -0.32 4.28 -4.80
N LEU A 5 -0.27 2.97 -5.04
CA LEU A 5 -0.45 1.96 -3.99
C LEU A 5 0.70 1.97 -2.97
N LEU A 6 1.93 2.19 -3.44
CA LEU A 6 3.10 2.37 -2.58
C LEU A 6 2.96 3.63 -1.71
N ASP A 7 2.57 4.77 -2.28
CA ASP A 7 2.31 6.01 -1.54
C ASP A 7 1.19 5.83 -0.52
N CYS A 8 0.10 5.15 -0.89
CA CYS A 8 -1.00 4.81 0.01
C CYS A 8 -0.51 4.06 1.25
N LEU A 9 0.22 2.96 1.06
CA LEU A 9 0.72 2.14 2.17
C LEU A 9 1.68 2.96 3.06
N LYS A 10 2.63 3.67 2.46
CA LYS A 10 3.65 4.46 3.20
C LYS A 10 3.03 5.56 4.03
N LEU A 11 2.20 6.40 3.42
CA LEU A 11 1.62 7.56 4.10
C LEU A 11 0.69 7.11 5.23
N ASN A 12 -0.19 6.14 4.98
CA ASN A 12 -1.11 5.66 6.01
C ASN A 12 -0.41 4.92 7.15
N PHE A 13 0.67 4.19 6.88
CA PHE A 13 1.43 3.55 7.95
C PHE A 13 2.08 4.59 8.88
N VAL A 14 2.73 5.61 8.31
CA VAL A 14 3.36 6.68 9.09
C VAL A 14 2.30 7.46 9.89
N ILE A 15 1.18 7.81 9.25
CA ILE A 15 0.05 8.50 9.91
C ILE A 15 -0.52 7.64 11.04
N GLY A 16 -0.77 6.35 10.81
CA GLY A 16 -1.31 5.46 11.84
C GLY A 16 -0.37 5.30 13.03
N LYS A 17 0.94 5.18 12.78
CA LYS A 17 1.95 4.90 13.83
C LYS A 17 2.20 6.09 14.74
N HIS A 18 2.11 7.31 14.21
CA HIS A 18 2.57 8.52 14.92
C HIS A 18 1.58 9.70 14.91
N GLY A 19 0.46 9.60 14.19
CA GLY A 19 -0.44 10.73 13.91
C GLY A 19 -1.53 11.02 14.95
N ARG A 20 -1.74 10.17 15.96
CA ARG A 20 -2.90 10.27 16.88
C ARG A 20 -2.92 11.52 17.79
N GLU A 21 -1.88 12.36 17.81
CA GLU A 21 -1.78 13.48 18.75
C GLU A 21 -1.30 14.82 18.16
N THR A 22 -1.18 14.98 16.84
CA THR A 22 -0.69 16.25 16.26
C THR A 22 -1.78 17.32 16.16
N LYS A 23 -2.37 17.67 17.32
CA LYS A 23 -3.09 18.92 17.45
C LYS A 23 -2.06 20.05 17.59
N GLN A 24 -1.95 20.81 16.50
CA GLN A 24 -1.83 22.28 16.53
C GLN A 24 -0.44 22.95 16.58
N MET A 25 0.70 22.25 16.46
CA MET A 25 2.00 22.92 16.61
C MET A 25 2.68 23.41 15.30
N PHE A 26 2.35 22.87 14.12
CA PHE A 26 3.14 23.09 12.90
C PHE A 26 2.55 24.08 11.86
N LYS A 27 1.72 25.04 12.29
CA LYS A 27 1.18 26.08 11.39
C LYS A 27 1.92 27.42 11.50
N THR A 28 3.16 27.45 12.01
CA THR A 28 3.91 28.71 12.10
C THR A 28 4.92 28.87 10.98
N THR A 29 4.93 30.05 10.37
CA THR A 29 5.93 30.49 9.38
C THR A 29 6.94 31.46 9.99
N LYS A 30 6.87 31.72 11.30
CA LYS A 30 7.76 32.68 11.99
C LYS A 30 9.13 32.03 12.21
N THR A 31 10.14 32.54 11.51
CA THR A 31 11.53 32.03 11.55
C THR A 31 12.12 31.95 12.96
N LYS A 32 11.76 32.89 13.85
CA LYS A 32 12.15 32.83 15.28
C LYS A 32 11.59 31.59 15.98
N GLN A 33 10.32 31.27 15.77
CA GLN A 33 9.68 30.10 16.38
C GLN A 33 10.23 28.79 15.79
N VAL A 34 10.55 28.78 14.49
CA VAL A 34 11.25 27.64 13.86
C VAL A 34 12.61 27.41 14.52
N ARG A 35 13.40 28.46 14.73
CA ARG A 35 14.71 28.34 15.41
C ARG A 35 14.57 27.87 16.85
N GLU A 36 13.68 28.48 17.62
CA GLU A 36 13.39 28.09 19.01
C GLU A 36 12.94 26.63 19.11
N TRP A 37 12.19 26.14 18.11
CA TRP A 37 11.77 24.75 18.02
C TRP A 37 12.93 23.78 17.75
N ILE A 38 13.81 24.09 16.80
CA ILE A 38 15.00 23.27 16.53
C ILE A 38 15.96 23.28 17.73
N ASP A 39 16.12 24.42 18.40
CA ASP A 39 16.90 24.54 19.64
C ASP A 39 16.26 23.76 20.80
N HIS A 40 14.93 23.61 20.81
CA HIS A 40 14.23 22.79 21.79
C HIS A 40 14.47 21.30 21.53
N ILE A 41 14.28 20.82 20.29
CA ILE A 41 14.49 19.41 19.91
C ILE A 41 15.92 18.97 20.22
N SER A 42 16.92 19.80 19.88
CA SER A 42 18.34 19.47 20.08
C SER A 42 18.75 19.32 21.55
N LYS A 43 17.93 19.84 22.49
CA LYS A 43 18.14 19.72 23.94
C LYS A 43 17.41 18.53 24.56
N LEU A 44 16.54 17.85 23.81
CA LEU A 44 15.85 16.66 24.28
C LEU A 44 16.82 15.46 24.29
N ASP A 45 16.53 14.48 25.15
CA ASP A 45 17.18 13.17 25.03
C ASP A 45 16.80 12.49 23.70
N TYR A 46 17.65 11.56 23.27
CA TYR A 46 17.51 10.90 21.97
C TYR A 46 16.13 10.28 21.75
N ALA A 47 15.60 9.55 22.74
CA ALA A 47 14.32 8.87 22.62
C ALA A 47 13.16 9.87 22.44
N ARG A 48 13.15 10.96 23.22
CA ARG A 48 12.15 12.02 23.10
C ARG A 48 12.27 12.81 21.80
N ALA A 49 13.49 13.15 21.39
CA ALA A 49 13.74 13.84 20.11
C ALA A 49 13.23 13.01 18.93
N VAL A 50 13.57 11.72 18.88
CA VAL A 50 13.12 10.79 17.83
C VAL A 50 11.60 10.63 17.83
N SER A 51 10.98 10.48 19.00
CA SER A 51 9.53 10.36 19.12
C SER A 51 8.81 11.61 18.57
N LEU A 52 9.32 12.79 18.88
CA LEU A 52 8.78 14.06 18.43
C LEU A 52 8.93 14.25 16.90
N LEU A 53 10.11 13.94 16.34
CA LEU A 53 10.33 13.97 14.89
C LEU A 53 9.43 12.97 14.13
N LYS A 54 9.17 11.80 14.71
CA LYS A 54 8.24 10.82 14.14
C LYS A 54 6.81 11.35 14.06
N LYS A 55 6.34 12.06 15.10
CA LYS A 55 5.03 12.74 15.10
C LYS A 55 4.96 13.86 14.05
N GLU A 56 6.03 14.64 13.91
CA GLU A 56 6.14 15.69 12.88
C GLU A 56 6.03 15.10 11.46
N ASN A 57 6.77 14.03 11.18
CA ASN A 57 6.72 13.34 9.89
C ASN A 57 5.31 12.82 9.56
N ALA A 58 4.58 12.28 10.54
CA ALA A 58 3.20 11.85 10.33
C ALA A 58 2.23 13.00 10.04
N PHE A 59 2.42 14.15 10.70
CA PHE A 59 1.65 15.35 10.38
C PHE A 59 1.93 15.81 8.94
N LEU A 60 3.20 15.84 8.52
CA LEU A 60 3.58 16.22 7.16
C LEU A 60 3.01 15.26 6.11
N ALA A 61 3.02 13.95 6.37
CA ALA A 61 2.39 12.95 5.51
C ALA A 61 0.89 13.21 5.32
N GLY A 62 0.16 13.54 6.40
CA GLY A 62 -1.24 13.93 6.31
C GLY A 62 -1.47 15.23 5.53
N GLN A 63 -0.59 16.23 5.71
CA GLN A 63 -0.62 17.47 4.91
C GLN A 63 -0.35 17.22 3.43
N GLU A 64 0.48 16.23 3.09
CA GLU A 64 0.76 15.86 1.71
C GLU A 64 -0.49 15.32 1.00
N ILE A 65 -1.24 14.41 1.64
CA ILE A 65 -2.53 13.90 1.12
C ILE A 65 -3.50 15.07 0.92
N LEU A 66 -3.61 15.94 1.93
CA LEU A 66 -4.49 17.11 1.87
C LEU A 66 -4.13 18.04 0.71
N LYS A 67 -2.83 18.35 0.56
CA LYS A 67 -2.31 19.19 -0.53
C LYS A 67 -2.62 18.57 -1.89
N LYS A 68 -2.35 17.27 -2.08
CA LYS A 68 -2.66 16.53 -3.32
C LYS A 68 -4.15 16.65 -3.67
N TYR A 69 -5.03 16.55 -2.69
CA TYR A 69 -6.48 16.66 -2.90
C TYR A 69 -6.96 18.10 -3.11
N HIS A 70 -6.33 19.10 -2.49
CA HIS A 70 -6.66 20.52 -2.70
C HIS A 70 -6.51 20.96 -4.16
N ASP A 71 -5.49 20.47 -4.87
CA ASP A 71 -5.27 20.84 -6.27
C ASP A 71 -6.47 20.49 -7.17
N THR A 72 -7.26 19.49 -6.80
CA THR A 72 -8.49 19.11 -7.53
C THR A 72 -9.57 20.20 -7.51
N ALA A 73 -9.47 21.16 -6.59
CA ALA A 73 -10.40 22.29 -6.47
C ALA A 73 -9.93 23.52 -7.27
N ILE A 74 -8.67 23.58 -7.70
CA ILE A 74 -8.07 24.77 -8.35
C ILE A 74 -8.84 25.15 -9.61
N TRP A 75 -9.21 24.18 -10.45
CA TRP A 75 -9.96 24.48 -11.66
C TRP A 75 -11.31 25.15 -11.37
N SER A 76 -12.00 24.73 -10.30
CA SER A 76 -13.25 25.38 -9.89
C SER A 76 -13.05 26.83 -9.43
N ILE A 77 -11.88 27.18 -8.93
CA ILE A 77 -11.53 28.57 -8.56
C ILE A 77 -11.25 29.37 -9.84
N ILE A 78 -10.51 28.78 -10.78
CA ILE A 78 -10.21 29.38 -12.09
C ILE A 78 -11.49 29.65 -12.88
N THR A 79 -12.43 28.71 -12.94
CA THR A 79 -13.71 28.91 -13.67
C THR A 79 -14.52 30.06 -13.08
N LYS A 80 -14.61 30.14 -11.74
CA LYS A 80 -15.24 31.28 -11.05
C LYS A 80 -14.53 32.60 -11.36
N GLY A 81 -13.20 32.59 -11.42
CA GLY A 81 -12.42 33.76 -11.81
C GLY A 81 -12.67 34.17 -13.26
N ALA A 82 -12.83 33.21 -14.17
CA ALA A 82 -13.11 33.44 -15.57
C ALA A 82 -14.52 34.04 -15.80
N GLU A 83 -15.51 33.59 -15.05
CA GLU A 83 -16.90 34.11 -15.08
C GLU A 83 -16.99 35.61 -14.70
N LEU A 84 -16.03 36.10 -13.91
CA LEU A 84 -15.98 37.50 -13.47
C LEU A 84 -15.26 38.44 -14.45
N LEU A 85 -14.66 37.91 -15.53
CA LEU A 85 -13.94 38.72 -16.50
C LEU A 85 -14.90 39.32 -17.53
N ASP A 86 -14.72 40.61 -17.81
CA ASP A 86 -15.45 41.28 -18.88
C ASP A 86 -14.96 40.78 -20.25
N SER A 87 -15.86 40.13 -20.99
CA SER A 87 -15.62 39.61 -22.34
C SER A 87 -15.07 40.65 -23.32
N THR A 88 -15.38 41.94 -23.13
CA THR A 88 -14.93 43.03 -24.01
C THR A 88 -13.46 43.42 -23.77
N THR A 89 -12.89 43.03 -22.63
CA THR A 89 -11.50 43.36 -22.23
C THR A 89 -10.53 42.23 -22.48
N LEU A 90 -11.01 41.07 -22.96
CA LEU A 90 -10.18 39.89 -23.17
C LEU A 90 -9.23 40.08 -24.36
N PRO A 91 -7.97 39.62 -24.25
CA PRO A 91 -7.03 39.70 -25.36
C PRO A 91 -7.51 38.84 -26.54
N THR A 92 -7.18 39.25 -27.76
CA THR A 92 -7.49 38.44 -28.95
C THR A 92 -6.80 37.08 -28.87
N ALA A 93 -7.53 36.00 -29.17
CA ALA A 93 -6.95 34.67 -29.23
C ALA A 93 -5.81 34.62 -30.25
N ARG A 94 -4.63 34.17 -29.82
CA ARG A 94 -3.46 33.97 -30.68
C ARG A 94 -3.05 32.49 -30.63
N GLY A 95 -2.78 31.92 -31.80
CA GLY A 95 -2.36 30.53 -31.96
C GLY A 95 -3.50 29.56 -32.32
N PRO A 96 -3.19 28.26 -32.43
CA PRO A 96 -4.19 27.23 -32.73
C PRO A 96 -5.32 27.22 -31.70
N LEU A 97 -6.53 26.89 -32.15
CA LEU A 97 -7.65 26.66 -31.26
C LEU A 97 -7.28 25.54 -30.27
N ASP A 98 -7.36 25.86 -28.99
CA ASP A 98 -7.27 24.88 -27.91
C ASP A 98 -8.61 24.80 -27.18
N GLU A 99 -8.69 23.89 -26.22
CA GLU A 99 -9.89 23.58 -25.44
C GLU A 99 -10.20 24.59 -24.32
N PHE A 100 -9.46 25.71 -24.28
CA PHE A 100 -9.57 26.72 -23.22
C PHE A 100 -10.02 28.06 -23.80
N SER A 101 -11.07 28.61 -23.21
CA SER A 101 -11.51 29.97 -23.50
C SER A 101 -10.44 30.99 -23.11
N MET A 102 -10.53 32.19 -23.68
CA MET A 102 -9.60 33.25 -23.32
C MET A 102 -9.77 33.72 -21.87
N ALA A 103 -11.01 33.73 -21.37
CA ALA A 103 -11.30 34.03 -19.98
C ALA A 103 -10.61 33.03 -19.03
N GLU A 104 -10.68 31.73 -19.33
CA GLU A 104 -9.98 30.70 -18.55
C GLU A 104 -8.46 30.89 -18.60
N LYS A 105 -7.88 31.22 -19.76
CA LYS A 105 -6.43 31.49 -19.86
C LYS A 105 -6.03 32.71 -19.01
N VAL A 106 -6.78 33.81 -19.09
CA VAL A 106 -6.49 35.01 -18.29
C VAL A 106 -6.63 34.70 -16.79
N ALA A 107 -7.71 34.04 -16.38
CA ALA A 107 -7.95 33.64 -15.00
C ALA A 107 -6.87 32.68 -14.47
N THR A 108 -6.47 31.68 -15.26
CA THR A 108 -5.37 30.77 -14.87
C THR A 108 -4.08 31.54 -14.68
N ARG A 109 -3.71 32.43 -15.61
CA ARG A 109 -2.46 33.20 -15.47
C ARG A 109 -2.47 34.03 -14.19
N LYS A 110 -3.56 34.75 -13.94
CA LYS A 110 -3.73 35.54 -12.72
C LYS A 110 -3.63 34.67 -11.46
N PHE A 111 -4.30 33.52 -11.44
CA PHE A 111 -4.20 32.56 -10.34
C PHE A 111 -2.76 32.07 -10.14
N MET A 112 -2.05 31.72 -11.23
CA MET A 112 -0.66 31.29 -11.18
C MET A 112 0.25 32.38 -10.61
N GLU A 113 0.06 33.64 -11.01
CA GLU A 113 0.81 34.79 -10.46
C GLU A 113 0.56 34.96 -8.96
N GLU A 114 -0.71 34.95 -8.53
CA GLU A 114 -1.11 35.15 -7.13
C GLU A 114 -0.62 34.02 -6.21
N VAL A 115 -0.54 32.79 -6.72
CA VAL A 115 -0.12 31.61 -5.94
C VAL A 115 1.38 31.30 -6.12
N GLY A 116 2.09 32.04 -6.97
CA GLY A 116 3.55 31.93 -7.14
C GLY A 116 4.02 30.82 -8.09
N TYR A 117 3.17 30.38 -9.03
CA TYR A 117 3.56 29.49 -10.12
C TYR A 117 4.23 30.26 -11.27
N GLY A 118 5.17 29.63 -11.96
CA GLY A 118 5.78 30.21 -13.17
C GLY A 118 4.76 30.39 -14.29
N THR A 119 4.73 31.55 -14.94
CA THR A 119 3.64 31.95 -15.86
C THR A 119 3.96 31.76 -17.34
N SER A 120 5.02 31.00 -17.67
CA SER A 120 5.37 30.77 -19.08
C SER A 120 4.21 30.11 -19.82
N PRO A 121 3.98 30.41 -21.11
CA PRO A 121 2.83 29.88 -21.86
C PRO A 121 2.76 28.35 -21.85
N GLN A 122 3.91 27.68 -21.94
CA GLN A 122 3.99 26.23 -21.88
C GLN A 122 3.62 25.70 -20.49
N ASN A 123 4.13 26.31 -19.42
CA ASN A 123 3.80 25.89 -18.05
C ASN A 123 2.31 26.14 -17.76
N GLN A 124 1.78 27.28 -18.16
CA GLN A 124 0.36 27.61 -18.05
C GLN A 124 -0.51 26.54 -18.71
N ARG A 125 -0.17 26.11 -19.93
CA ARG A 125 -0.92 25.07 -20.65
C ARG A 125 -0.88 23.72 -19.91
N LEU A 126 0.29 23.31 -19.42
CA LEU A 126 0.44 22.04 -18.68
C LEU A 126 -0.39 22.05 -17.38
N TRP A 127 -0.37 23.14 -16.63
CA TRP A 127 -1.14 23.27 -15.39
C TRP A 127 -2.65 23.40 -15.65
N CYS A 128 -3.06 24.15 -16.68
CA CYS A 128 -4.47 24.16 -17.12
C CYS A 128 -4.98 22.75 -17.39
N ASN A 129 -4.26 21.98 -18.21
CA ASN A 129 -4.63 20.60 -18.53
C ASN A 129 -4.75 19.76 -17.26
N LEU A 130 -3.71 19.78 -16.41
CA LEU A 130 -3.69 18.99 -15.18
C LEU A 130 -4.86 19.36 -14.26
N TRP A 131 -5.03 20.64 -13.91
CA TRP A 131 -6.07 21.06 -12.97
C TRP A 131 -7.48 20.79 -13.49
N LYS A 132 -7.73 21.02 -14.79
CA LYS A 132 -9.02 20.68 -15.42
C LYS A 132 -9.30 19.17 -15.33
N ASN A 133 -8.31 18.33 -15.66
CA ASN A 133 -8.44 16.88 -15.59
C ASN A 133 -8.66 16.39 -14.16
N LEU A 134 -7.88 16.87 -13.18
CA LEU A 134 -8.04 16.50 -11.76
C LEU A 134 -9.42 16.89 -11.22
N PHE A 135 -9.92 18.06 -11.61
CA PHE A 135 -11.27 18.50 -11.25
C PHE A 135 -12.35 17.60 -11.84
N GLN A 136 -12.24 17.25 -13.13
CA GLN A 136 -13.18 16.35 -13.80
C GLN A 136 -13.17 14.95 -13.16
N MET A 137 -11.98 14.39 -12.88
CA MET A 137 -11.80 13.13 -12.18
C MET A 137 -12.50 13.14 -10.82
N ARG A 138 -12.26 14.18 -10.01
CA ARG A 138 -12.94 14.32 -8.71
C ARG A 138 -14.46 14.40 -8.86
N LYS A 139 -14.96 15.12 -9.87
CA LYS A 139 -16.40 15.25 -10.13
C LYS A 139 -17.03 13.92 -10.59
N ALA A 140 -16.26 13.08 -11.27
CA ALA A 140 -16.67 11.76 -11.70
C ALA A 140 -16.55 10.67 -10.61
N GLY A 141 -16.10 11.02 -9.40
CA GLY A 141 -15.99 10.08 -8.29
C GLY A 141 -14.62 9.42 -8.10
N VAL A 142 -13.59 9.86 -8.84
CA VAL A 142 -12.20 9.40 -8.62
C VAL A 142 -11.67 10.10 -7.37
N HIS A 143 -11.69 9.40 -6.23
CA HIS A 143 -11.28 9.98 -4.95
C HIS A 143 -9.99 9.34 -4.42
N ARG A 144 -9.95 8.01 -4.37
CA ARG A 144 -8.86 7.22 -3.78
C ARG A 144 -7.56 7.43 -4.55
N ILE A 145 -7.61 7.37 -5.88
CA ILE A 145 -6.44 7.68 -6.72
C ILE A 145 -5.95 9.11 -6.49
N LEU A 146 -6.86 10.09 -6.33
CA LEU A 146 -6.48 11.50 -6.16
C LEU A 146 -5.83 11.79 -4.79
N PHE A 147 -6.18 11.05 -3.74
CA PHE A 147 -5.52 11.18 -2.42
C PHE A 147 -4.04 10.77 -2.47
N TYR A 148 -3.72 9.73 -3.23
CA TYR A 148 -2.38 9.14 -3.29
C TYR A 148 -1.67 9.35 -4.62
N ARG A 149 -2.15 10.28 -5.45
CA ARG A 149 -1.54 10.57 -6.75
C ARG A 149 -0.07 10.99 -6.59
N THR A 150 0.75 10.51 -7.50
CA THR A 150 2.20 10.72 -7.51
C THR A 150 2.59 11.69 -8.61
N LYS A 151 3.84 12.17 -8.60
CA LYS A 151 4.38 12.95 -9.72
C LYS A 151 4.29 12.20 -11.06
N GLU A 152 4.49 10.89 -11.04
CA GLU A 152 4.35 10.04 -12.23
C GLU A 152 2.91 10.05 -12.77
N PHE A 153 1.91 9.99 -11.89
CA PHE A 153 0.51 10.13 -12.30
C PHE A 153 0.23 11.52 -12.87
N ASP A 154 0.78 12.57 -12.26
CA ASP A 154 0.62 13.94 -12.77
C ASP A 154 1.26 14.11 -14.15
N GLU A 155 2.48 13.61 -14.35
CA GLU A 155 3.16 13.61 -15.65
C GLU A 155 2.39 12.78 -16.70
N TYR A 156 1.86 11.63 -16.31
CA TYR A 156 0.98 10.83 -17.15
C TYR A 156 -0.26 11.61 -17.59
N CYS A 157 -0.92 12.31 -16.67
CA CYS A 157 -2.09 13.15 -16.98
C CYS A 157 -1.76 14.35 -17.87
N LYS A 158 -0.58 14.96 -17.68
CA LYS A 158 -0.12 16.08 -18.52
C LYS A 158 0.22 15.64 -19.94
N GLY A 159 0.82 14.46 -20.09
CA GLY A 159 1.32 13.91 -21.34
C GLY A 159 0.33 13.00 -22.10
N TYR A 160 -0.88 12.79 -21.56
CA TYR A 160 -1.84 11.85 -22.13
C TYR A 160 -2.20 12.21 -23.60
N PRO A 161 -2.09 11.26 -24.56
CA PRO A 161 -2.31 11.55 -25.97
C PRO A 161 -3.73 12.02 -26.25
N ARG A 162 -3.87 13.09 -27.04
CA ARG A 162 -5.17 13.66 -27.41
C ARG A 162 -5.99 12.90 -28.46
N PRO A 163 -5.42 12.03 -29.33
CA PRO A 163 -6.23 11.19 -30.22
C PRO A 163 -6.39 9.76 -29.68
N SER A 164 -6.35 9.54 -28.36
CA SER A 164 -6.60 8.21 -27.80
C SER A 164 -8.08 7.82 -27.97
N GLU A 165 -8.34 6.55 -28.24
CA GLU A 165 -9.72 6.02 -28.36
C GLU A 165 -10.50 6.12 -27.04
N ILE A 166 -9.79 6.07 -25.91
CA ILE A 166 -10.35 6.19 -24.56
C ILE A 166 -9.95 7.55 -23.99
N SER A 167 -10.87 8.28 -23.37
CA SER A 167 -10.53 9.54 -22.71
C SER A 167 -9.72 9.28 -21.44
N LEU A 168 -8.87 10.24 -21.04
CA LEU A 168 -8.11 10.15 -19.79
C LEU A 168 -9.05 9.92 -18.59
N LEU A 169 -10.21 10.59 -18.59
CA LEU A 169 -11.20 10.47 -17.52
C LEU A 169 -11.74 9.04 -17.42
N ASP A 170 -12.19 8.47 -18.54
CA ASP A 170 -12.75 7.12 -18.58
C ASP A 170 -11.71 6.07 -18.17
N MET A 171 -10.46 6.26 -18.61
CA MET A 171 -9.37 5.38 -18.25
C MET A 171 -9.07 5.43 -16.74
N VAL A 172 -8.94 6.62 -16.15
CA VAL A 172 -8.68 6.76 -14.72
C VAL A 172 -9.90 6.32 -13.89
N LEU A 173 -11.12 6.54 -14.37
CA LEU A 173 -12.32 6.04 -13.73
C LEU A 173 -12.37 4.51 -13.72
N SER A 174 -11.95 3.85 -14.81
CA SER A 174 -11.81 2.38 -14.81
C SER A 174 -10.78 1.89 -13.79
N TRP A 175 -9.69 2.65 -13.58
CA TRP A 175 -8.71 2.34 -12.55
C TRP A 175 -9.30 2.56 -11.16
N GLU A 176 -10.05 3.62 -10.92
CA GLU A 176 -10.72 3.87 -9.64
C GLU A 176 -11.70 2.74 -9.32
N ASN A 177 -12.50 2.30 -10.28
CA ASN A 177 -13.44 1.20 -10.08
C ASN A 177 -12.74 -0.12 -9.74
N THR A 178 -11.55 -0.35 -10.32
CA THR A 178 -10.78 -1.58 -10.09
C THR A 178 -9.95 -1.53 -8.80
N TYR A 179 -9.27 -0.41 -8.56
CA TYR A 179 -8.28 -0.26 -7.49
C TYR A 179 -8.81 0.51 -6.28
N GLY A 180 -9.89 1.28 -6.39
CA GLY A 180 -10.47 2.05 -5.29
C GLY A 180 -10.77 1.21 -4.05
N PRO A 181 -11.51 0.09 -4.17
CA PRO A 181 -11.72 -0.82 -3.04
C PRO A 181 -10.42 -1.41 -2.49
N GLN A 182 -9.44 -1.66 -3.36
CA GLN A 182 -8.13 -2.21 -2.97
C GLN A 182 -7.28 -1.19 -2.21
N ILE A 183 -7.35 0.09 -2.59
CA ILE A 183 -6.71 1.21 -1.90
C ILE A 183 -7.32 1.34 -0.50
N GLU A 184 -8.64 1.30 -0.37
CA GLU A 184 -9.32 1.35 0.92
C GLU A 184 -8.88 0.21 1.84
N LEU A 185 -8.90 -1.04 1.37
CA LEU A 185 -8.37 -2.18 2.14
C LEU A 185 -6.89 -2.01 2.50
N LEU A 186 -6.09 -1.39 1.64
CA LEU A 186 -4.68 -1.10 1.91
C LEU A 186 -4.50 0.00 2.97
N GLU A 187 -5.35 1.02 3.00
CA GLU A 187 -5.38 2.04 4.06
C GLU A 187 -5.65 1.40 5.43
N HIS A 188 -6.68 0.54 5.50
CA HIS A 188 -7.04 -0.17 6.73
C HIS A 188 -5.91 -1.10 7.20
N ARG A 189 -5.29 -1.85 6.29
CA ARG A 189 -4.12 -2.70 6.61
C ARG A 189 -2.95 -1.88 7.14
N ALA A 190 -2.60 -0.78 6.45
CA ALA A 190 -1.53 0.12 6.90
C ALA A 190 -1.79 0.63 8.31
N ALA A 191 -3.03 0.99 8.63
CA ALA A 191 -3.42 1.47 9.95
C ALA A 191 -3.32 0.38 11.04
N GLN A 192 -3.71 -0.86 10.77
CA GLN A 192 -3.55 -1.96 11.75
C GLN A 192 -2.08 -2.32 11.98
N TRP A 193 -1.31 -2.42 10.89
CA TRP A 193 0.12 -2.69 10.95
C TRP A 193 0.88 -1.63 11.73
N SER A 194 0.45 -0.37 11.60
CA SER A 194 1.04 0.74 12.36
C SER A 194 0.86 0.62 13.87
N GLN A 195 -0.11 -0.17 14.31
CA GLN A 195 -0.41 -0.48 15.71
C GLN A 195 0.24 -1.80 16.17
N GLY A 196 0.98 -2.48 15.30
CA GLY A 196 1.61 -3.76 15.58
C GLY A 196 0.73 -4.98 15.33
N ASP A 197 -0.48 -4.81 14.80
CA ASP A 197 -1.31 -5.95 14.38
C ASP A 197 -0.95 -6.36 12.95
N PHE A 198 -0.32 -7.53 12.83
CA PHE A 198 0.06 -8.13 11.56
C PHE A 198 -0.71 -9.41 11.23
N THR A 199 -1.68 -9.79 12.06
CA THR A 199 -2.49 -11.01 11.88
C THR A 199 -3.28 -10.98 10.58
N GLY A 200 -3.61 -9.77 10.10
CA GLY A 200 -4.41 -9.55 8.91
C GLY A 200 -5.89 -9.84 9.12
N GLN A 201 -6.38 -9.83 10.36
CA GLN A 201 -7.81 -10.01 10.65
C GLN A 201 -8.72 -9.00 9.94
N VAL A 202 -8.18 -7.86 9.51
CA VAL A 202 -8.86 -6.86 8.67
C VAL A 202 -9.44 -7.43 7.37
N TYR A 203 -8.91 -8.54 6.83
CA TYR A 203 -9.55 -9.22 5.68
C TYR A 203 -10.96 -9.72 6.03
N LEU A 204 -11.21 -10.07 7.30
CA LEU A 204 -12.51 -10.51 7.79
C LEU A 204 -13.46 -9.34 8.08
N GLU A 205 -13.04 -8.09 7.88
CA GLU A 205 -13.94 -6.94 7.89
C GLU A 205 -14.56 -6.69 6.50
N ASP A 206 -13.99 -7.28 5.44
CA ASP A 206 -14.53 -7.18 4.08
C ASP A 206 -15.79 -8.06 3.93
N PRO A 207 -16.95 -7.47 3.56
CA PRO A 207 -18.17 -8.24 3.28
C PRO A 207 -17.96 -9.33 2.22
N ASN A 208 -17.11 -9.09 1.22
CA ASN A 208 -16.85 -10.07 0.17
C ASN A 208 -16.16 -11.33 0.69
N VAL A 209 -15.33 -11.18 1.73
CA VAL A 209 -14.60 -12.27 2.37
C VAL A 209 -15.52 -13.00 3.35
N THR A 210 -16.18 -12.27 4.25
CA THR A 210 -17.05 -12.86 5.30
C THR A 210 -18.26 -13.59 4.74
N GLN A 211 -18.81 -13.15 3.61
CA GLN A 211 -19.91 -13.87 2.94
C GLN A 211 -19.48 -15.20 2.32
N ARG A 212 -18.18 -15.40 2.06
CA ARG A 212 -17.64 -16.59 1.38
C ARG A 212 -16.83 -17.50 2.30
N LEU A 213 -16.31 -16.98 3.40
CA LEU A 213 -15.50 -17.70 4.36
C LEU A 213 -16.11 -17.61 5.77
N GLU A 214 -16.50 -18.76 6.30
CA GLU A 214 -16.90 -18.90 7.70
C GLU A 214 -15.68 -19.20 8.56
N VAL A 215 -14.97 -18.15 8.98
CA VAL A 215 -13.77 -18.28 9.83
C VAL A 215 -13.88 -17.39 11.06
N GLN A 216 -13.56 -17.95 12.23
CA GLN A 216 -13.47 -17.18 13.48
C GLN A 216 -12.22 -16.30 13.46
N HIS A 217 -12.33 -15.03 13.91
CA HIS A 217 -11.22 -14.07 13.92
C HIS A 217 -9.94 -14.62 14.58
N MET A 218 -10.06 -15.34 15.69
CA MET A 218 -8.91 -15.90 16.42
C MET A 218 -8.13 -16.98 15.66
N LEU A 219 -8.72 -17.54 14.61
CA LEU A 219 -8.12 -18.57 13.77
C LEU A 219 -7.48 -18.00 12.50
N TRP A 220 -7.52 -16.67 12.30
CA TRP A 220 -6.93 -15.99 11.16
C TRP A 220 -5.58 -15.36 11.54
N ASN A 221 -4.48 -15.85 10.96
CA ASN A 221 -3.14 -15.36 11.26
C ASN A 221 -2.20 -15.40 10.05
N ASN A 222 -1.70 -14.22 9.65
CA ASN A 222 -0.78 -14.04 8.53
C ASN A 222 0.62 -13.57 8.97
N ALA A 223 0.81 -13.39 10.28
CA ALA A 223 2.00 -12.75 10.83
C ALA A 223 3.17 -13.74 10.94
N ALA A 224 2.90 -14.92 11.51
CA ALA A 224 3.88 -15.94 11.83
C ALA A 224 3.24 -17.33 11.91
N ASN A 225 4.06 -18.36 12.07
CA ASN A 225 3.61 -19.72 12.34
C ASN A 225 4.00 -20.08 13.77
N ASP A 226 3.02 -20.06 14.68
CA ASP A 226 3.26 -20.40 16.08
C ASP A 226 3.43 -21.91 16.26
N TRP A 227 4.24 -22.31 17.24
CA TRP A 227 4.31 -23.70 17.68
C TRP A 227 3.01 -24.13 18.37
N LEU A 228 2.61 -25.39 18.20
CA LEU A 228 1.44 -25.91 18.92
C LEU A 228 1.65 -25.85 20.44
N SER A 229 2.87 -26.17 20.89
CA SER A 229 3.22 -26.17 22.31
C SER A 229 4.69 -25.83 22.52
N SER A 230 5.01 -25.33 23.72
CA SER A 230 6.39 -25.12 24.18
C SER A 230 7.21 -26.40 24.20
N ASP A 231 6.56 -27.54 24.41
CA ASP A 231 7.21 -28.85 24.50
C ASP A 231 7.68 -29.32 23.13
N GLU A 232 6.85 -29.17 22.09
CA GLU A 232 7.23 -29.49 20.71
C GLU A 232 8.37 -28.58 20.23
N GLU A 233 8.33 -27.29 20.55
CA GLU A 233 9.42 -26.37 20.24
C GLU A 233 10.73 -26.75 20.95
N SER A 234 10.65 -27.07 22.25
CA SER A 234 11.82 -27.45 23.04
C SER A 234 12.43 -28.75 22.51
N ALA A 235 11.60 -29.72 22.13
CA ALA A 235 12.03 -30.97 21.50
C ALA A 235 12.72 -30.73 20.15
N ALA A 236 12.17 -29.85 19.31
CA ALA A 236 12.78 -29.48 18.03
C ALA A 236 14.15 -28.81 18.21
N ARG A 237 14.28 -27.93 19.23
CA ARG A 237 15.56 -27.29 19.58
C ARG A 237 16.60 -28.31 20.05
N LEU A 238 16.22 -29.26 20.89
CA LEU A 238 17.09 -30.35 21.36
C LEU A 238 17.53 -31.26 20.21
N ALA A 239 16.66 -31.51 19.23
CA ALA A 239 17.00 -32.23 18.01
C ALA A 239 17.98 -31.49 17.10
N GLY A 240 18.33 -30.24 17.41
CA GLY A 240 19.33 -29.46 16.70
C GLY A 240 18.86 -28.93 15.35
N LEU A 241 17.56 -28.73 15.15
CA LEU A 241 16.98 -28.25 13.88
C LEU A 241 17.28 -26.78 13.58
N ASN A 242 17.86 -26.03 14.53
CA ASN A 242 18.18 -24.61 14.37
C ASN A 242 19.64 -24.36 13.94
N ARG A 243 20.28 -25.30 13.23
CA ARG A 243 21.71 -25.22 12.87
C ARG A 243 22.00 -24.50 11.55
N ASP A 244 20.99 -24.30 10.71
CA ASP A 244 21.17 -23.62 9.42
C ASP A 244 21.25 -22.10 9.58
N ILE A 245 22.01 -21.45 8.71
CA ILE A 245 22.13 -19.99 8.66
C ILE A 245 20.72 -19.43 8.38
N PRO A 246 20.16 -18.57 9.27
CA PRO A 246 18.87 -17.94 9.02
C PRO A 246 18.90 -17.24 7.66
N SER A 247 17.84 -17.40 6.87
CA SER A 247 17.72 -16.63 5.63
C SER A 247 17.87 -15.14 5.97
N GLN A 248 18.62 -14.38 5.16
CA GLN A 248 18.91 -12.97 5.41
C GLN A 248 17.63 -12.19 5.69
N LEU A 249 17.44 -11.89 6.98
CA LEU A 249 16.61 -10.87 7.61
C LEU A 249 15.59 -10.19 6.68
N TRP A 250 14.40 -10.78 6.56
CA TRP A 250 13.21 -10.02 6.19
C TRP A 250 12.38 -9.91 7.46
N SER A 251 12.58 -8.83 8.23
CA SER A 251 11.51 -8.40 9.11
C SER A 251 10.30 -8.16 8.20
N PRO A 252 9.20 -8.92 8.33
CA PRO A 252 8.04 -8.77 7.46
C PRO A 252 7.44 -7.35 7.54
N PHE A 253 7.92 -6.55 8.49
CA PHE A 253 7.33 -5.31 8.99
C PHE A 253 8.25 -4.09 8.84
N ASP A 254 9.41 -4.20 8.17
CA ASP A 254 10.24 -3.03 7.88
C ASP A 254 9.66 -2.19 6.73
N ILE A 255 8.55 -1.53 7.04
CA ILE A 255 7.74 -0.75 6.10
C ILE A 255 8.49 0.48 5.58
N ASN A 256 9.55 0.92 6.27
CA ASN A 256 10.43 2.00 5.83
C ASN A 256 11.28 1.62 4.61
N THR A 257 11.45 0.32 4.34
CA THR A 257 12.19 -0.19 3.17
C THR A 257 11.28 -0.55 1.99
N ILE A 258 9.95 -0.41 2.15
CA ILE A 258 9.01 -0.75 1.09
C ILE A 258 9.26 0.17 -0.11
N SER A 259 9.57 -0.45 -1.22
CA SER A 259 9.81 0.19 -2.50
C SER A 259 9.26 -0.71 -3.58
N GLU A 260 9.15 -0.21 -4.80
CA GLU A 260 8.77 -1.05 -5.93
C GLU A 260 9.69 -2.27 -6.07
N ASN A 261 10.97 -2.13 -5.70
CA ASN A 261 11.97 -3.18 -5.74
C ASN A 261 12.06 -4.03 -4.46
N SER A 262 11.24 -3.78 -3.43
CA SER A 262 11.25 -4.64 -2.24
C SER A 262 10.74 -6.03 -2.62
N ALA A 263 11.46 -7.09 -2.26
CA ALA A 263 10.96 -8.44 -2.53
C ALA A 263 9.81 -8.85 -1.59
N ASN A 264 9.53 -8.09 -0.53
CA ASN A 264 8.33 -8.29 0.30
C ASN A 264 7.15 -7.56 -0.34
N LYS A 265 6.15 -8.36 -0.75
CA LYS A 265 4.92 -7.94 -1.40
C LYS A 265 3.67 -8.31 -0.59
N SER A 266 3.82 -8.74 0.67
CA SER A 266 2.72 -9.30 1.46
C SER A 266 1.57 -8.33 1.71
N SER A 267 1.87 -7.03 1.86
CA SER A 267 0.87 -5.98 2.03
C SER A 267 0.02 -5.74 0.78
N PHE A 268 0.38 -6.33 -0.36
CA PHE A 268 -0.29 -6.12 -1.64
C PHE A 268 -1.03 -7.37 -2.11
N ILE A 269 -1.10 -8.41 -1.28
CA ILE A 269 -1.99 -9.53 -1.56
C ILE A 269 -3.43 -9.11 -1.28
N SER A 270 -4.38 -9.59 -2.06
CA SER A 270 -5.80 -9.33 -1.88
C SER A 270 -6.62 -10.60 -2.07
N LEU A 271 -7.78 -10.60 -1.44
CA LEU A 271 -8.83 -11.59 -1.64
C LEU A 271 -9.94 -10.90 -2.42
N VAL A 272 -10.13 -11.31 -3.67
CA VAL A 272 -11.17 -10.76 -4.53
C VAL A 272 -12.19 -11.85 -4.86
N PRO A 273 -13.48 -11.56 -5.00
CA PRO A 273 -14.45 -12.54 -5.47
C PRO A 273 -14.06 -13.12 -6.83
N ALA A 274 -13.90 -14.45 -6.90
CA ALA A 274 -13.77 -15.15 -8.17
C ALA A 274 -15.17 -15.48 -8.74
N ASP A 275 -16.08 -15.86 -7.84
CA ASP A 275 -17.48 -16.16 -8.09
C ASP A 275 -18.28 -15.98 -6.78
N ASP A 276 -19.54 -16.42 -6.74
CA ASP A 276 -20.41 -16.28 -5.55
C ASP A 276 -19.92 -17.07 -4.34
N LYS A 277 -19.06 -18.09 -4.53
CA LYS A 277 -18.66 -19.04 -3.49
C LYS A 277 -17.16 -19.02 -3.20
N ARG A 278 -16.35 -18.47 -4.10
CA ARG A 278 -14.90 -18.57 -4.06
C ARG A 278 -14.22 -17.22 -4.07
N LEU A 279 -13.13 -17.14 -3.31
CA LEU A 279 -12.18 -16.05 -3.36
C LEU A 279 -10.99 -16.42 -4.24
N MET A 280 -10.52 -15.45 -4.99
CA MET A 280 -9.27 -15.47 -5.73
C MET A 280 -8.23 -14.71 -4.92
N VAL A 281 -7.08 -15.35 -4.69
CA VAL A 281 -5.93 -14.70 -4.07
C VAL A 281 -5.08 -14.09 -5.17
N CYS A 282 -4.80 -12.80 -5.13
CA CYS A 282 -4.01 -12.13 -6.18
C CYS A 282 -3.22 -10.94 -5.63
N PRO A 283 -2.07 -10.56 -6.23
CA PRO A 283 -1.39 -9.33 -5.89
C PRO A 283 -2.06 -8.13 -6.58
N ILE A 284 -2.06 -6.95 -5.96
CA ILE A 284 -2.53 -5.69 -6.57
C ILE A 284 -1.40 -4.86 -7.19
N ILE A 285 -0.16 -5.34 -7.11
CA ILE A 285 1.03 -4.79 -7.78
C ILE A 285 1.78 -5.88 -8.52
N PRO A 286 2.66 -5.54 -9.48
CA PRO A 286 3.50 -6.54 -10.13
C PRO A 286 4.42 -7.25 -9.12
N VAL A 287 4.57 -8.55 -9.30
CA VAL A 287 5.41 -9.44 -8.50
C VAL A 287 6.50 -10.04 -9.38
N ARG A 288 7.73 -10.12 -8.87
CA ARG A 288 8.88 -10.73 -9.54
C ARG A 288 9.16 -12.12 -8.99
N LYS A 289 9.89 -12.92 -9.77
CA LYS A 289 10.39 -14.22 -9.30
C LYS A 289 11.22 -14.05 -8.03
N GLY A 290 10.95 -14.86 -7.01
CA GLY A 290 11.61 -14.85 -5.70
C GLY A 290 10.97 -13.94 -4.65
N ASP A 291 10.03 -13.06 -5.06
CA ASP A 291 9.33 -12.18 -4.13
C ASP A 291 8.58 -13.00 -3.07
N PHE A 292 8.66 -12.52 -1.83
CA PHE A 292 7.88 -12.96 -0.68
C PHE A 292 6.47 -12.38 -0.73
N LEU A 293 5.47 -13.24 -0.76
CA LEU A 293 4.07 -12.86 -0.83
C LEU A 293 3.36 -12.92 0.53
N GLY A 294 3.99 -13.51 1.54
CA GLY A 294 3.45 -13.62 2.89
C GLY A 294 3.64 -15.01 3.48
N VAL A 295 3.01 -15.21 4.64
CA VAL A 295 3.08 -16.46 5.41
C VAL A 295 1.90 -17.36 5.08
N PHE A 296 2.17 -18.63 4.78
CA PHE A 296 1.13 -19.64 4.72
C PHE A 296 0.73 -20.00 6.15
N ALA A 297 -0.50 -19.71 6.53
CA ALA A 297 -0.94 -19.82 7.91
C ALA A 297 -1.03 -21.27 8.37
N GLY A 298 -0.79 -21.48 9.66
CA GLY A 298 -0.79 -22.79 10.28
C GLY A 298 0.05 -22.80 11.54
N THR A 299 0.00 -23.92 12.24
CA THR A 299 0.71 -24.18 13.48
C THR A 299 1.89 -25.12 13.22
N ILE A 300 3.08 -24.78 13.71
CA ILE A 300 4.26 -25.64 13.59
C ILE A 300 4.11 -26.83 14.54
N ARG A 301 4.37 -28.02 14.01
CA ARG A 301 4.34 -29.29 14.71
C ARG A 301 5.70 -29.96 14.70
N PHE A 302 6.07 -30.56 15.83
CA PHE A 302 7.19 -31.51 15.92
C PHE A 302 6.72 -32.86 16.47
N SER A 303 6.20 -33.71 15.59
CA SER A 303 5.56 -34.97 15.96
C SER A 303 5.57 -35.97 14.81
N ASP A 304 5.55 -37.27 15.14
CA ASP A 304 5.40 -38.37 14.18
C ASP A 304 3.96 -38.47 13.61
N SER A 305 3.00 -37.75 14.21
CA SER A 305 1.57 -37.77 13.86
C SER A 305 1.20 -36.86 12.68
N PHE A 306 1.91 -36.97 11.55
CA PHE A 306 1.67 -36.14 10.37
C PHE A 306 0.25 -36.32 9.79
N ASP A 307 -0.49 -35.21 9.63
CA ASP A 307 -1.78 -35.19 8.95
C ASP A 307 -1.56 -35.10 7.42
N LEU A 308 -2.01 -36.11 6.67
CA LEU A 308 -1.90 -36.15 5.21
C LEU A 308 -2.80 -35.13 4.50
N VAL A 309 -3.85 -34.65 5.15
CA VAL A 309 -4.82 -33.70 4.59
C VAL A 309 -4.37 -32.26 4.86
N HIS A 310 -4.03 -31.96 6.11
CA HIS A 310 -3.72 -30.59 6.56
C HIS A 310 -2.25 -30.35 6.91
N GLY A 311 -1.36 -31.27 6.54
CA GLY A 311 0.06 -31.17 6.82
C GLY A 311 0.88 -30.68 5.63
N ILE A 312 1.77 -29.71 5.86
CA ILE A 312 2.87 -29.39 4.93
C ILE A 312 4.17 -29.92 5.54
N ARG A 313 4.86 -30.83 4.84
CA ARG A 313 6.12 -31.42 5.31
C ARG A 313 7.21 -30.36 5.41
N GLY A 314 7.92 -30.36 6.53
CA GLY A 314 9.10 -29.53 6.77
C GLY A 314 10.42 -30.20 6.36
N PRO A 315 11.54 -29.51 6.58
CA PRO A 315 12.88 -30.00 6.24
C PRO A 315 13.35 -31.19 7.10
N ALA A 316 12.63 -31.53 8.18
CA ALA A 316 12.91 -32.67 9.03
C ALA A 316 11.69 -33.58 9.15
N GLU A 317 11.93 -34.88 9.36
CA GLU A 317 10.90 -35.94 9.31
C GLU A 317 9.68 -35.65 10.21
N LYS A 318 9.93 -35.14 11.42
CA LYS A 318 8.91 -34.83 12.43
C LYS A 318 8.43 -33.38 12.38
N LEU A 319 9.06 -32.51 11.58
CA LEU A 319 8.71 -31.11 11.48
C LEU A 319 7.70 -30.92 10.34
N TRP A 320 6.55 -30.33 10.65
CA TRP A 320 5.53 -30.05 9.65
C TRP A 320 4.62 -28.90 10.10
N LEU A 321 3.88 -28.32 9.17
CA LEU A 321 2.90 -27.27 9.43
C LEU A 321 1.50 -27.87 9.38
N ASP A 322 0.74 -27.69 10.44
CA ASP A 322 -0.67 -28.05 10.56
C ASP A 322 -1.54 -26.82 10.25
N TYR A 323 -2.24 -26.82 9.11
CA TYR A 323 -3.15 -25.74 8.73
C TYR A 323 -4.64 -26.10 8.92
N SER A 324 -4.95 -27.13 9.74
CA SER A 324 -6.33 -27.59 9.97
C SER A 324 -7.20 -26.59 10.73
N LYS A 325 -6.60 -25.77 11.59
CA LYS A 325 -7.30 -24.80 12.45
C LYS A 325 -7.00 -23.36 12.09
N VAL A 326 -5.73 -23.03 11.91
CA VAL A 326 -5.27 -21.66 11.65
C VAL A 326 -5.19 -21.46 10.14
N THR A 327 -5.78 -20.37 9.66
CA THR A 327 -5.88 -20.03 8.25
C THR A 327 -5.54 -18.56 8.00
N GLY A 328 -5.50 -18.18 6.73
CA GLY A 328 -5.14 -16.85 6.26
C GLY A 328 -5.50 -16.67 4.78
N PRO A 329 -5.16 -15.52 4.16
CA PRO A 329 -5.49 -15.22 2.78
C PRO A 329 -4.73 -16.14 1.83
N LEU A 330 -3.48 -16.49 2.16
CA LEU A 330 -2.66 -17.38 1.34
C LEU A 330 -3.10 -18.85 1.45
N ASN A 331 -3.82 -19.24 2.51
CA ASN A 331 -4.43 -20.56 2.60
C ASN A 331 -5.60 -20.73 1.62
N GLN A 332 -6.15 -19.62 1.10
CA GLN A 332 -7.23 -19.61 0.11
C GLN A 332 -6.73 -19.78 -1.34
N MET A 333 -5.41 -19.87 -1.53
CA MET A 333 -4.83 -20.09 -2.85
C MET A 333 -5.29 -21.44 -3.39
N ARG A 334 -5.62 -21.48 -4.68
CA ARG A 334 -5.94 -22.74 -5.34
C ARG A 334 -4.68 -23.61 -5.41
N ALA A 335 -4.82 -24.87 -4.97
CA ALA A 335 -3.81 -25.90 -5.13
C ALA A 335 -4.04 -26.65 -6.44
N LEU A 336 -2.99 -26.81 -7.25
CA LEU A 336 -3.02 -27.55 -8.49
C LEU A 336 -2.26 -28.87 -8.34
N GLN A 337 -2.61 -29.87 -9.16
CA GLN A 337 -1.89 -31.14 -9.20
C GLN A 337 -0.42 -30.96 -9.61
N SER A 338 0.44 -31.88 -9.18
CA SER A 338 1.87 -31.80 -9.46
C SER A 338 2.17 -31.77 -10.96
N GLY A 339 3.12 -30.93 -11.37
CA GLY A 339 3.48 -30.72 -12.79
C GLY A 339 2.56 -29.75 -13.56
N SER A 340 1.65 -29.07 -12.87
CA SER A 340 0.86 -27.96 -13.42
C SER A 340 1.62 -26.63 -13.40
N ASP A 341 1.06 -25.60 -14.04
CA ASP A 341 1.69 -24.28 -14.20
C ASP A 341 1.51 -23.39 -12.93
N ALA A 342 1.95 -23.89 -11.78
CA ALA A 342 1.97 -23.15 -10.52
C ALA A 342 2.81 -21.86 -10.66
N ASN A 343 2.38 -20.78 -10.02
CA ASN A 343 3.12 -19.51 -10.04
C ASN A 343 3.74 -19.13 -8.70
N VAL A 344 3.45 -19.91 -7.65
CA VAL A 344 4.10 -19.81 -6.34
C VAL A 344 4.47 -21.17 -5.76
N GLN A 345 5.40 -21.17 -4.83
CA GLN A 345 5.77 -22.33 -4.01
C GLN A 345 5.70 -22.00 -2.52
N LEU A 346 5.46 -23.02 -1.71
CA LEU A 346 5.65 -22.96 -0.27
C LEU A 346 7.11 -23.27 0.05
N GLN A 347 7.73 -22.45 0.90
CA GLN A 347 9.13 -22.62 1.28
C GLN A 347 9.30 -22.46 2.78
N TRP A 348 9.89 -23.49 3.40
CA TRP A 348 10.30 -23.46 4.80
C TRP A 348 11.51 -22.55 5.00
N GLU A 349 11.41 -21.66 5.97
CA GLU A 349 12.44 -20.69 6.29
C GLU A 349 12.62 -20.62 7.80
N LEU A 350 13.88 -20.68 8.24
CA LEU A 350 14.25 -20.35 9.61
C LEU A 350 14.45 -18.84 9.71
N ILE A 351 13.68 -18.21 10.59
CA ILE A 351 13.69 -16.76 10.82
C ILE A 351 14.22 -16.46 12.22
N ASN A 352 14.85 -15.31 12.36
CA ASN A 352 15.18 -14.74 13.66
C ASN A 352 14.11 -13.73 14.03
N GLU A 353 13.28 -14.09 15.01
CA GLU A 353 12.38 -13.15 15.67
C GLU A 353 13.21 -12.36 16.67
N GLU A 354 13.61 -11.16 16.28
CA GLU A 354 14.17 -10.19 17.21
C GLU A 354 13.04 -9.55 18.00
N ASP A 355 12.93 -9.93 19.28
CA ASP A 355 12.14 -9.18 20.26
C ASP A 355 13.10 -8.28 21.06
N GLU A 356 12.62 -7.16 21.62
CA GLU A 356 13.46 -6.13 22.28
C GLU A 356 14.36 -6.68 23.42
N THR A 357 14.12 -7.92 23.87
CA THR A 357 14.83 -8.56 24.96
C THR A 357 15.56 -9.86 24.60
N GLN A 358 15.22 -10.56 23.50
CA GLN A 358 15.83 -11.84 23.10
C GLN A 358 15.64 -12.12 21.60
N SER A 359 16.69 -12.67 20.97
CA SER A 359 16.63 -13.26 19.62
C SER A 359 16.13 -14.70 19.73
N ARG A 360 15.01 -15.02 19.08
CA ARG A 360 14.42 -16.35 19.05
C ARG A 360 14.36 -16.85 17.61
N LEU A 361 14.95 -18.02 17.36
CA LEU A 361 14.81 -18.68 16.06
C LEU A 361 13.45 -19.37 15.99
N SER A 362 12.72 -19.13 14.91
CA SER A 362 11.39 -19.66 14.65
C SER A 362 11.28 -20.17 13.22
N TRP A 363 10.44 -21.16 12.98
CA TRP A 363 10.18 -21.70 11.65
C TRP A 363 8.98 -21.01 11.03
N ARG A 364 9.05 -20.78 9.73
CA ARG A 364 7.96 -20.19 8.94
C ARG A 364 7.80 -20.91 7.61
N VAL A 365 6.55 -21.02 7.15
CA VAL A 365 6.24 -21.39 5.77
C VAL A 365 5.90 -20.13 4.98
N SER A 366 6.84 -19.73 4.13
CA SER A 366 6.69 -18.58 3.24
C SER A 366 6.05 -18.96 1.91
N VAL A 367 5.31 -18.03 1.31
CA VAL A 367 4.87 -18.14 -0.08
C VAL A 367 5.79 -17.31 -0.96
N ARG A 368 6.43 -17.96 -1.93
CA ARG A 368 7.43 -17.35 -2.82
C ARG A 368 6.98 -17.43 -4.28
N ALA A 369 7.15 -16.35 -5.02
CA ALA A 369 6.83 -16.32 -6.45
C ALA A 369 7.83 -17.11 -7.29
N LEU A 370 7.34 -18.00 -8.15
CA LEU A 370 8.17 -18.80 -9.07
C LEU A 370 8.49 -18.06 -10.37
N ARG A 371 7.67 -17.06 -10.72
CA ARG A 371 7.74 -16.27 -11.95
C ARG A 371 7.09 -14.91 -11.74
N VAL A 372 7.11 -14.08 -12.78
CA VAL A 372 6.39 -12.80 -12.76
C VAL A 372 4.89 -13.06 -12.65
N ILE A 373 4.23 -12.35 -11.74
CA ILE A 373 2.77 -12.36 -11.57
C ILE A 373 2.29 -10.93 -11.79
N VAL A 374 1.37 -10.73 -12.73
CA VAL A 374 0.80 -9.40 -13.01
C VAL A 374 -0.30 -9.07 -11.99
N PRO A 375 -0.62 -7.78 -11.77
CA PRO A 375 -1.72 -7.40 -10.88
C PRO A 375 -3.02 -8.13 -11.23
N PHE A 376 -3.74 -8.57 -10.20
CA PHE A 376 -5.00 -9.33 -10.27
C PHE A 376 -4.92 -10.71 -10.93
N GLN A 377 -3.72 -11.19 -11.28
CA GLN A 377 -3.55 -12.59 -11.67
C GLN A 377 -3.66 -13.50 -10.43
N GLU A 378 -4.46 -14.56 -10.55
CA GLU A 378 -4.63 -15.55 -9.47
C GLU A 378 -3.29 -16.18 -9.08
N ILE A 379 -3.06 -16.28 -7.78
CA ILE A 379 -1.96 -17.02 -7.19
C ILE A 379 -2.40 -18.47 -7.01
N VAL A 380 -1.61 -19.38 -7.59
CA VAL A 380 -1.85 -20.82 -7.58
C VAL A 380 -0.59 -21.55 -7.14
N ARG A 381 -0.74 -22.42 -6.13
CA ARG A 381 0.35 -23.23 -5.59
C ARG A 381 0.28 -24.65 -6.14
N GLU A 382 1.42 -25.32 -6.17
CA GLU A 382 1.46 -26.77 -6.31
C GLU A 382 0.95 -27.42 -5.01
N GLN A 383 0.31 -28.59 -5.13
CA GLN A 383 -0.30 -29.31 -4.01
C GLN A 383 0.73 -29.83 -3.02
#